data_AF-A0A6L8T2A5-F1
#
_entry.id   AF-A0A6L8T2A5-F1
#
_cell.length_a   1.000
_cell.length_b   1.000
_cell.length_c   1.000
_cell.angle_alpha   90.00
_cell.angle_beta   90.00
_cell.angle_gamma   90.00
#
_symmetry.space_group_name_H-M   'P 1'
#
loop_
_entity.id
_entity.type
_entity.pdbx_description
1 polymer ?
#
loop_
_entity_poly.entity_id
_entity_poly.type
_entity_poly.pdbx_seq_one_letter_code
_entity_poly.pdbx_strand_id
1 'polypeptide(L)' 'MGGKVLELESERLKAEGKAIGRAEGEAIGQARGEAIGQIQGEARLGSLITRLIQDQRTEEIPIVSVDSKRREQLYKEYGL' A
#
# COMPACT_ATOMS: atom_id res chain seq x y z
N MET A 1 39.85 31.11 13.66
CA MET A 1 39.37 30.16 12.64
C MET A 1 38.25 29.24 13.17
N GLY A 2 37.29 29.76 13.96
CA GLY A 2 36.25 28.92 14.60
C GLY A 2 34.85 29.01 13.95
N GLY A 3 34.50 30.14 13.32
CA GLY A 3 33.14 30.36 12.79
C GLY A 3 32.76 29.49 11.59
N LYS A 4 33.72 29.23 10.70
CA LYS A 4 33.48 28.47 9.45
C LYS A 4 33.22 26.98 9.70
N VAL A 5 33.73 26.43 10.80
CA VAL A 5 33.52 25.01 11.17
C VAL A 5 32.13 24.83 11.77
N LEU A 6 31.67 25.77 12.60
CA LEU A 6 30.34 25.74 13.21
C LEU A 6 29.21 25.92 12.17
N GLU A 7 29.43 26.75 11.14
CA GLU A 7 28.49 26.90 10.03
C GLU A 7 28.31 25.59 9.25
N LEU A 8 29.42 24.93 8.91
CA LEU A 8 29.39 23.65 8.18
C LEU A 8 28.73 22.54 8.99
N GLU A 9 28.96 22.49 10.30
CA GLU A 9 28.33 21.51 11.19
C GLU A 9 26.82 21.77 11.34
N SER A 10 26.40 23.04 11.40
CA SER A 10 24.99 23.42 11.43
C SER A 10 24.26 23.09 10.12
N GLU A 11 24.90 23.35 8.96
CA GLU A 11 24.37 22.96 7.66
C GLU A 11 24.25 21.43 7.53
N ARG A 12 25.23 20.68 8.05
CA ARG A 12 25.21 19.22 8.05
C ARG A 12 24.06 18.68 8.90
N LEU A 13 23.87 19.21 10.11
CA LEU A 13 22.76 18.81 10.99
C LEU A 13 21.39 19.14 10.38
N LYS A 14 21.25 20.27 9.71
CA LYS A 14 20.01 20.65 9.01
C LYS A 14 19.74 19.74 7.81
N ALA A 15 20.78 19.37 7.06
CA ALA A 15 20.67 18.42 5.95
C ALA A 15 20.30 17.01 6.46
N GLU A 16 20.93 16.56 7.55
CA GLU A 16 20.63 15.27 8.19
C GLU A 16 19.20 15.22 8.72
N GLY A 17 18.75 16.25 9.44
CA GLY A 17 17.37 16.33 9.93
C GLY A 17 16.33 16.29 8.80
N LYS A 18 16.62 16.96 7.67
CA LYS A 18 15.75 16.92 6.48
C LYS A 18 15.76 15.55 5.80
N ALA A 19 16.91 14.88 5.74
CA ALA A 19 17.04 13.55 5.17
C ALA A 19 16.29 12.50 6.01
N ILE A 20 16.44 12.56 7.35
CA ILE A 20 15.73 11.70 8.29
C ILE A 20 14.22 11.93 8.17
N GLY A 21 13.76 13.19 8.23
CA GLY A 21 12.32 13.49 8.13
C GLY A 21 11.69 13.04 6.82
N ARG A 22 12.43 13.09 5.69
CA ARG A 22 11.96 12.51 4.42
C ARG A 22 11.88 11.00 4.49
N ALA A 23 12.94 10.34 4.95
CA ALA A 23 12.99 8.88 5.02
C ALA A 23 11.90 8.32 5.94
N GLU A 24 11.70 8.92 7.11
CA GLU A 24 10.62 8.54 8.03
C GLU A 24 9.24 8.80 7.43
N GLY A 25 9.04 9.96 6.79
CA GLY A 25 7.78 10.29 6.12
C GLY A 25 7.42 9.31 5.00
N GLU A 26 8.39 8.94 4.17
CA GLU A 26 8.22 7.94 3.10
C GLU A 26 7.93 6.55 3.68
N ALA A 27 8.70 6.11 4.68
CA ALA A 27 8.50 4.81 5.31
C ALA A 27 7.12 4.67 5.97
N ILE A 28 6.69 5.71 6.72
CA ILE A 28 5.36 5.72 7.35
C ILE A 28 4.26 5.79 6.29
N GLY A 29 4.43 6.61 5.26
CA GLY A 29 3.49 6.74 4.16
C GLY A 29 3.29 5.41 3.42
N GLN A 30 4.38 4.73 3.08
CA GLN A 30 4.35 3.42 2.44
C GLN A 30 3.70 2.37 3.33
N ALA A 31 4.13 2.24 4.59
CA ALA A 31 3.58 1.26 5.52
C ALA A 31 2.07 1.46 5.74
N ARG A 32 1.61 2.71 5.87
CA ARG A 32 0.17 3.01 5.97
C ARG A 32 -0.57 2.70 4.68
N GLY A 33 -0.01 3.07 3.53
CA GLY A 33 -0.61 2.81 2.23
C GLY A 33 -0.78 1.32 1.95
N GLU A 34 0.26 0.53 2.24
CA GLU A 34 0.22 -0.93 2.12
C GLU A 34 -0.80 -1.55 3.07
N ALA A 35 -0.82 -1.15 4.35
CA ALA A 35 -1.77 -1.67 5.33
C ALA A 35 -3.22 -1.38 4.92
N ILE A 36 -3.51 -0.15 4.48
CA ILE A 36 -4.85 0.23 4.01
C ILE A 36 -5.21 -0.55 2.73
N GLY A 37 -4.27 -0.64 1.79
CA GLY A 37 -4.48 -1.36 0.53
C GLY A 37 -4.73 -2.86 0.74
N GLN A 38 -4.03 -3.48 1.69
CA GLN A 38 -4.25 -4.87 2.09
C GLN A 38 -5.63 -5.06 2.71
N ILE A 39 -5.99 -4.26 3.73
CA ILE A 39 -7.29 -4.36 4.40
C ILE A 39 -8.45 -4.17 3.39
N GLN A 40 -8.36 -3.17 2.52
CA GLN A 40 -9.37 -2.93 1.49
C GLN A 40 -9.40 -4.04 0.46
N GLY A 41 -8.24 -4.53 0.04
CA GLY A 41 -8.11 -5.63 -0.92
C GLY A 41 -8.72 -6.94 -0.38
N GLU A 42 -8.46 -7.26 0.88
CA GLU A 42 -9.02 -8.43 1.56
C GLU A 42 -10.54 -8.33 1.72
N ALA A 43 -11.07 -7.18 2.15
CA ALA A 43 -12.51 -6.96 2.26
C ALA A 43 -13.22 -7.08 0.90
N ARG A 44 -12.61 -6.53 -0.15
CA ARG A 44 -13.14 -6.60 -1.52
C ARG A 44 -13.11 -8.03 -2.05
N LEU A 45 -12.03 -8.78 -1.81
CA LEU A 45 -11.92 -10.18 -2.19
C LEU A 45 -12.92 -11.06 -1.43
N GLY A 46 -13.10 -10.84 -0.13
CA GLY A 46 -14.11 -11.55 0.67
C GLY A 46 -15.53 -11.30 0.18
N SER A 47 -15.84 -10.06 -0.24
CA SER A 47 -17.12 -9.71 -0.86
C SER A 47 -17.32 -10.44 -2.19
N LEU A 48 -16.28 -10.51 -3.03
CA LEU A 48 -16.30 -11.25 -4.28
C LEU A 48 -16.51 -12.75 -4.04
N ILE A 49 -15.78 -13.36 -3.10
CA ILE A 49 -15.93 -14.79 -2.77
C ILE A 49 -17.35 -15.09 -2.29
N THR A 50 -17.90 -14.24 -1.41
CA THR A 50 -19.29 -14.39 -0.94
C THR A 50 -20.28 -14.37 -2.09
N ARG A 51 -20.06 -13.48 -3.07
CA ARG A 51 -20.92 -13.36 -4.25
C ARG A 51 -20.80 -14.57 -5.19
N LEU A 52 -19.59 -15.05 -5.42
CA LEU A 52 -19.35 -16.27 -6.22
C LEU A 52 -20.02 -17.50 -5.60
N ILE A 53 -20.02 -17.63 -4.26
CA ILE A 53 -20.72 -18.71 -3.55
C ILE A 53 -22.23 -18.60 -3.74
N GLN A 54 -22.80 -17.39 -3.62
CA GLN A 54 -24.24 -17.14 -3.82
C GLN A 54 -24.69 -17.52 -5.24
N ASP A 55 -23.84 -17.25 -6.23
CA ASP A 55 -24.10 -17.53 -7.64
C ASP A 55 -23.71 -18.96 -8.06
N GLN A 56 -23.30 -19.81 -7.11
CA GLN A 56 -22.81 -21.18 -7.35
C GLN A 56 -21.58 -21.29 -8.25
N ARG A 57 -20.84 -20.19 -8.48
CA ARG A 57 -19.62 -20.10 -9.29
C ARG A 57 -18.37 -20.39 -8.47
N THR A 58 -18.42 -21.47 -7.70
CA THR A 58 -17.34 -21.81 -6.74
C THR A 58 -16.03 -22.19 -7.43
N GLU A 59 -16.08 -22.58 -8.70
CA GLU A 59 -14.93 -22.82 -9.58
C GLU A 59 -14.09 -21.55 -9.85
N GLU A 60 -14.68 -20.36 -9.73
CA GLU A 60 -13.97 -19.09 -9.91
C GLU A 60 -13.13 -18.70 -8.69
N ILE A 61 -13.46 -19.21 -7.48
CA ILE A 61 -12.77 -18.90 -6.23
C ILE A 61 -11.25 -19.16 -6.30
N PRO A 62 -10.77 -20.34 -6.74
CA PRO A 62 -9.33 -20.59 -6.88
C PRO A 62 -8.70 -19.81 -8.05
N ILE A 63 -9.49 -19.32 -9.01
CA ILE A 63 -8.97 -18.54 -10.15
C ILE A 63 -8.73 -17.10 -9.70
N VAL A 64 -9.68 -16.47 -9.00
CA VAL A 64 -9.55 -15.07 -8.56
C VAL A 64 -8.50 -14.86 -7.48
N SER A 65 -8.07 -15.92 -6.79
CA SER A 65 -6.98 -15.84 -5.82
C SER A 65 -5.61 -15.68 -6.50
N VAL A 66 -5.43 -16.23 -7.71
CA VAL A 66 -4.15 -16.20 -8.45
C VAL A 66 -4.16 -15.26 -9.66
N ASP A 67 -5.29 -15.13 -10.34
CA ASP A 67 -5.44 -14.31 -11.55
C ASP A 67 -6.06 -12.94 -11.20
N SER A 68 -5.19 -11.92 -11.16
CA SER A 68 -5.60 -10.54 -10.91
C SER A 68 -6.50 -9.96 -12.00
N LYS A 69 -6.31 -10.35 -13.27
CA LYS A 69 -7.13 -9.85 -14.38
C LYS A 69 -8.53 -10.43 -14.29
N ARG A 70 -8.65 -11.73 -14.02
CA ARG A 70 -9.94 -12.38 -13.83
C ARG A 70 -10.67 -11.82 -12.61
N ARG A 71 -9.96 -11.64 -11.50
CA ARG A 71 -10.50 -10.97 -10.31
C ARG A 71 -11.03 -9.57 -10.61
N GLU A 72 -10.30 -8.78 -11.39
CA GLU A 72 -10.72 -7.42 -11.75
C GLU A 72 -11.90 -7.36 -12.71
N GLN A 73 -12.03 -8.34 -13.63
CA GLN A 73 -13.23 -8.52 -14.43
C GLN A 73 -14.46 -8.78 -13.55
N LEU A 74 -14.34 -9.68 -12.58
CA LEU A 74 -15.44 -10.03 -11.68
C LEU A 74 -15.80 -8.90 -10.73
N TYR A 75 -14.83 -8.10 -10.28
CA TYR A 75 -15.14 -6.88 -9.54
C TYR A 75 -16.03 -5.94 -10.36
N LYS A 76 -15.74 -5.75 -11.65
CA LYS A 76 -16.59 -4.94 -12.54
C LYS A 76 -17.96 -5.56 -12.77
N GLU A 77 -18.03 -6.89 -12.94
CA GLU A 77 -19.27 -7.63 -13.13
C GLU A 77 -20.21 -7.50 -11.93
N TYR A 78 -19.67 -7.56 -10.71
CA TYR A 78 -20.42 -7.47 -9.47
C TYR A 78 -20.54 -6.06 -8.88
N GLY A 79 -19.91 -5.05 -9.50
CA GLY A 79 -19.92 -3.67 -9.00
C GLY A 79 -19.18 -3.50 -7.67
N LEU A 80 -18.14 -4.30 -7.43
CA LEU A 80 -17.26 -4.27 -6.25
C LEU A 80 -16.01 -3.41 -6.49
#